data_AF-A0A7E6EHB3-F1
#
_entry.id   AF-A0A7E6EHB3-F1
#
_cell.length_a   1.000
_cell.length_b   1.000
_cell.length_c   1.000
_cell.angle_alpha   90.00
_cell.angle_beta   90.00
_cell.angle_gamma   90.00
#
_symmetry.space_group_name_H-M   'P 1'
#
loop_
_entity.id
_entity.type
_entity.pdbx_description
1 polymer ?
#
loop_
_entity_poly.entity_id
_entity_poly.type
_entity_poly.pdbx_seq_one_letter_code
_entity_poly.pdbx_strand_id
1 'polypeptide(L)'
;MPHHSLHAAAILLLVILKEQPSSPAPLNGPNWTYFGPDGEKSWPKNYPSCGGQMQSPIDLHSDILQYDNNLVPLKFQGYNVSANEQFTLTNNGHSVKLSLPPSMQIQGLPSRYSATQLHLHWGDQNDPHGSEHTVGGEHFAAELHIVHYNSDRYPNASTASKEPQGLAVLAILIEMGSFNPSYDKIFSHLPDVKYKGQEAHIPGFSIEELLPERPEEYYRYQGSLTTPPCHPTVLWTVFRNPVQISQEQLLALETALYCTHENDPSPVEMVNNFRQVQKFDERLVYVSFQQGIILSVALAGALGICIILAVSIWLFRRKRSSKTGDSSKGVIYKPAIKKETEAHA
;
A
#
# COMPACT_ATOMS: atom_id res chain seq x y z
N MET A 1 -54.09 61.62 4.68
CA MET A 1 -53.37 61.55 3.40
C MET A 1 -51.88 61.51 3.70
N PRO A 2 -51.20 60.35 3.58
CA PRO A 2 -49.75 60.27 3.64
C PRO A 2 -49.16 60.14 2.23
N HIS A 3 -48.04 60.81 1.97
CA HIS A 3 -47.22 60.59 0.78
C HIS A 3 -45.78 60.28 1.20
N HIS A 4 -45.36 59.05 0.85
CA HIS A 4 -44.03 58.59 0.47
C HIS A 4 -42.86 58.78 1.47
N SER A 5 -41.87 57.92 1.57
CA SER A 5 -41.52 56.61 1.02
C SER A 5 -40.09 56.45 1.50
N LEU A 6 -39.73 55.32 2.11
CA LEU A 6 -38.40 54.69 2.04
C LEU A 6 -38.51 53.38 2.82
N HIS A 7 -39.01 52.37 2.12
CA HIS A 7 -38.99 51.00 2.58
C HIS A 7 -37.53 50.53 2.65
N ALA A 8 -37.05 50.28 3.86
CA ALA A 8 -36.00 49.30 4.10
C ALA A 8 -36.65 47.92 4.01
N ALA A 9 -36.51 47.25 2.87
CA ALA A 9 -36.82 45.84 2.72
C ALA A 9 -35.52 45.09 2.42
N ALA A 10 -34.89 44.58 3.47
CA ALA A 10 -33.86 43.56 3.32
C ALA A 10 -34.56 42.27 2.91
N ILE A 11 -34.49 41.92 1.62
CA ILE A 11 -34.95 40.63 1.12
C ILE A 11 -33.86 39.61 1.51
N LEU A 12 -34.10 38.90 2.60
CA LEU A 12 -33.34 37.69 2.93
C LEU A 12 -33.77 36.61 1.94
N LEU A 13 -32.99 36.42 0.87
CA LEU A 13 -33.17 35.30 -0.05
C LEU A 13 -32.70 34.03 0.69
N LEU A 14 -33.64 33.37 1.38
CA LEU A 14 -33.47 31.98 1.81
C LEU A 14 -33.44 31.12 0.54
N VAL A 15 -32.24 30.87 0.03
CA VAL A 15 -32.00 29.78 -0.92
C VAL A 15 -32.24 28.49 -0.15
N ILE A 16 -33.48 28.01 -0.20
CA ILE A 16 -33.78 26.63 0.14
C ILE A 16 -33.12 25.80 -0.95
N LEU A 17 -31.87 25.39 -0.70
CA LEU A 17 -31.34 24.18 -1.32
C LEU A 17 -32.31 23.09 -0.91
N LYS A 18 -33.24 22.74 -1.81
CA LYS A 18 -33.90 21.44 -1.77
C LYS A 18 -32.76 20.43 -1.82
N GLU A 19 -32.33 19.95 -0.65
CA GLU A 19 -31.74 18.63 -0.57
C GLU A 19 -32.78 17.72 -1.22
N GLN A 20 -32.49 17.30 -2.44
CA GLN A 20 -33.23 16.20 -3.01
C GLN A 20 -33.06 15.05 -2.03
N PRO A 21 -34.15 14.41 -1.56
CA PRO A 21 -34.01 13.20 -0.77
C PRO A 21 -33.13 12.26 -1.59
N SER A 22 -31.94 11.99 -1.09
CA SER A 22 -31.01 11.06 -1.71
C SER A 22 -31.72 9.72 -1.72
N SER A 23 -32.29 9.36 -2.86
CA SER A 23 -32.74 7.99 -3.09
C SER A 23 -31.58 7.08 -2.71
N PRO A 24 -31.79 6.04 -1.88
CA PRO A 24 -30.77 5.04 -1.65
C PRO A 24 -30.34 4.53 -3.03
N ALA A 25 -29.05 4.69 -3.37
CA ALA A 25 -28.52 4.02 -4.53
C ALA A 25 -28.89 2.53 -4.40
N PRO A 26 -29.55 1.93 -5.40
CA PRO A 26 -29.82 0.51 -5.37
C PRO A 26 -28.49 -0.21 -5.14
N LEU A 27 -28.49 -1.23 -4.28
CA LEU A 27 -27.34 -2.12 -4.06
C LEU A 27 -26.86 -2.80 -5.37
N ASN A 28 -27.64 -2.67 -6.45
CA ASN A 28 -27.32 -3.00 -7.83
C ASN A 28 -27.31 -1.70 -8.67
N GLY A 29 -26.20 -0.98 -8.68
CA GLY A 29 -25.96 0.05 -9.70
C GLY A 29 -25.83 -0.59 -11.09
N PRO A 30 -25.74 0.20 -12.18
CA PRO A 30 -25.43 -0.35 -13.51
C PRO A 30 -24.17 -1.22 -13.43
N ASN A 31 -24.21 -2.41 -14.04
CA ASN A 31 -23.10 -3.36 -14.07
C ASN A 31 -21.82 -2.61 -14.49
N TRP A 32 -20.89 -2.45 -13.56
CA TRP A 32 -19.58 -1.86 -13.83
C TRP A 32 -18.58 -2.98 -14.13
N THR A 33 -17.52 -2.67 -14.87
CA THR A 33 -16.46 -3.61 -15.20
C THR A 33 -15.10 -2.93 -15.02
N TYR A 34 -14.00 -3.68 -15.13
CA TYR A 34 -12.65 -3.09 -15.21
C TYR A 34 -12.26 -2.73 -16.66
N PHE A 35 -12.89 -3.37 -17.64
CA PHE A 35 -12.58 -3.23 -19.07
C PHE A 35 -13.80 -2.82 -19.90
N GLY A 36 -13.56 -2.34 -21.13
CA GLY A 36 -14.63 -2.00 -22.07
C GLY A 36 -15.39 -0.71 -21.74
N PRO A 37 -16.60 -0.52 -22.30
CA PRO A 37 -17.36 0.73 -22.16
C PRO A 37 -17.74 1.11 -20.73
N ASP A 38 -17.96 0.11 -19.87
CA ASP A 38 -18.32 0.24 -18.46
C ASP A 38 -17.11 0.13 -17.50
N GLY A 39 -15.90 0.20 -18.08
CA GLY A 39 -14.61 0.16 -17.38
C GLY A 39 -14.39 1.34 -16.41
N GLU A 40 -13.28 1.29 -15.66
CA GLU A 40 -12.96 2.27 -14.60
C GLU A 40 -13.02 3.75 -15.01
N LYS A 41 -12.62 4.08 -16.24
CA LYS A 41 -12.70 5.45 -16.79
C LYS A 41 -14.13 5.96 -16.93
N SER A 42 -15.12 5.06 -17.00
CA SER A 42 -16.55 5.36 -17.08
C SER A 42 -17.24 5.35 -15.73
N TRP A 43 -16.65 4.81 -14.66
CA TRP A 43 -17.29 4.74 -13.34
C TRP A 43 -17.82 6.08 -12.82
N PRO A 44 -17.12 7.24 -12.97
CA PRO A 44 -17.63 8.52 -12.49
C PRO A 44 -18.98 8.95 -13.08
N LYS A 45 -19.39 8.39 -14.23
CA LYS A 45 -20.69 8.70 -14.87
C LYS A 45 -21.87 8.22 -14.01
N ASN A 46 -21.74 7.04 -13.40
CA ASN A 46 -22.80 6.40 -12.62
C ASN A 46 -22.50 6.43 -11.11
N TYR A 47 -21.24 6.61 -10.74
CA TYR A 47 -20.73 6.63 -9.38
C TYR A 47 -19.86 7.88 -9.18
N PRO A 48 -20.48 9.06 -8.95
CA PRO A 48 -19.76 10.34 -8.98
C PRO A 48 -18.53 10.41 -8.05
N SER A 49 -18.57 9.74 -6.90
CA SER A 49 -17.43 9.68 -5.98
C SER A 49 -16.18 9.06 -6.60
N CYS A 50 -16.31 8.21 -7.64
CA CYS A 50 -15.16 7.65 -8.36
C CYS A 50 -14.34 8.70 -9.12
N GLY A 51 -14.92 9.86 -9.43
CA GLY A 51 -14.21 11.03 -9.97
C GLY A 51 -13.93 12.10 -8.90
N GLY A 52 -14.16 11.79 -7.63
CA GLY A 52 -13.97 12.68 -6.50
C GLY A 52 -12.52 12.74 -6.02
N GLN A 53 -12.34 13.38 -4.85
CA GLN A 53 -11.05 13.43 -4.17
C GLN A 53 -10.83 12.18 -3.30
N MET A 54 -9.61 12.05 -2.75
CA MET A 54 -9.23 10.99 -1.83
C MET A 54 -9.43 9.57 -2.37
N GLN A 55 -9.22 9.39 -3.68
CA GLN A 55 -9.36 8.09 -4.32
C GLN A 55 -8.18 7.16 -4.01
N SER A 56 -8.48 5.87 -4.02
CA SER A 56 -7.54 4.74 -3.94
C SER A 56 -7.68 3.87 -5.20
N PRO A 57 -6.66 3.05 -5.55
CA PRO A 57 -5.36 2.89 -4.88
C PRO A 57 -4.37 4.02 -5.23
N ILE A 58 -3.18 4.00 -4.63
CA ILE A 58 -2.13 5.02 -4.83
C ILE A 58 -0.75 4.35 -4.95
N ASP A 59 0.22 5.07 -5.51
CA ASP A 59 1.63 4.70 -5.43
C ASP A 59 2.25 5.12 -4.10
N LEU A 60 2.95 4.20 -3.45
CA LEU A 60 3.63 4.37 -2.17
C LEU A 60 5.13 4.62 -2.39
N HIS A 61 5.48 5.84 -2.81
CA HIS A 61 6.86 6.23 -3.14
C HIS A 61 7.48 7.17 -2.08
N SER A 62 8.81 7.21 -2.01
CA SER A 62 9.57 7.87 -0.94
C SER A 62 9.18 9.31 -0.62
N ASP A 63 8.81 10.09 -1.63
CA ASP A 63 8.62 11.55 -1.50
C ASP A 63 7.38 11.93 -0.69
N ILE A 64 6.43 11.00 -0.54
CA ILE A 64 5.18 11.22 0.21
C ILE A 64 5.17 10.48 1.56
N LEU A 65 6.22 9.73 1.89
CA LEU A 65 6.27 8.91 3.10
C LEU A 65 6.77 9.73 4.29
N GLN A 66 5.99 9.75 5.37
CA GLN A 66 6.37 10.40 6.62
C GLN A 66 6.29 9.41 7.79
N TYR A 67 7.38 9.25 8.53
CA TYR A 67 7.36 8.43 9.75
C TYR A 67 6.46 9.06 10.82
N ASP A 68 5.58 8.25 11.39
CA ASP A 68 4.71 8.63 12.51
C ASP A 68 4.86 7.63 13.66
N ASN A 69 5.41 8.10 14.78
CA ASN A 69 5.63 7.29 15.97
C ASN A 69 4.34 6.96 16.75
N ASN A 70 3.20 7.54 16.38
CA ASN A 70 1.89 7.21 16.96
C ASN A 70 1.25 5.99 16.27
N LEU A 71 1.82 5.51 15.16
CA LEU A 71 1.39 4.30 14.50
C LEU A 71 1.87 3.08 15.29
N VAL A 72 0.97 2.56 16.12
CA VAL A 72 1.20 1.39 16.98
C VAL A 72 0.87 0.07 16.26
N PRO A 73 1.50 -1.05 16.63
CA PRO A 73 1.14 -2.36 16.10
C PRO A 73 -0.36 -2.65 16.27
N LEU A 74 -1.00 -3.08 15.18
CA LEU A 74 -2.39 -3.53 15.20
C LEU A 74 -2.49 -4.87 15.94
N LYS A 75 -3.64 -5.10 16.57
CA LYS A 75 -3.97 -6.39 17.19
C LYS A 75 -5.15 -7.01 16.47
N PHE A 76 -4.98 -8.25 16.04
CA PHE A 76 -5.97 -9.00 15.28
C PHE A 76 -6.73 -9.95 16.23
N GLN A 77 -7.97 -9.60 16.57
CA GLN A 77 -8.79 -10.37 17.51
C GLN A 77 -9.81 -11.22 16.77
N GLY A 78 -9.97 -12.47 17.20
CA GLY A 78 -10.91 -13.39 16.54
C GLY A 78 -10.50 -13.79 15.12
N TYR A 79 -9.24 -13.57 14.74
CA TYR A 79 -8.72 -13.97 13.43
C TYR A 79 -8.49 -15.48 13.33
N ASN A 80 -8.24 -16.15 14.46
CA ASN A 80 -8.14 -17.60 14.52
C ASN A 80 -9.55 -18.23 14.63
N VAL A 81 -10.09 -18.67 13.49
CA VAL A 81 -11.43 -19.26 13.41
C VAL A 81 -11.34 -20.78 13.43
N SER A 82 -12.24 -21.41 14.20
CA SER A 82 -12.28 -22.86 14.37
C SER A 82 -12.62 -23.56 13.06
N ALA A 83 -11.97 -24.69 12.77
CA ALA A 83 -12.30 -25.54 11.62
C ALA A 83 -13.72 -26.15 11.67
N ASN A 84 -14.40 -26.09 12.82
CA ASN A 84 -15.80 -26.50 12.97
C ASN A 84 -16.78 -25.39 12.52
N GLU A 85 -16.31 -24.16 12.36
CA GLU A 85 -17.08 -23.07 11.76
C GLU A 85 -16.88 -23.08 10.25
N GLN A 86 -17.74 -22.38 9.52
CA GLN A 86 -17.67 -22.29 8.07
C GLN A 86 -17.67 -20.83 7.63
N PHE A 87 -16.83 -20.52 6.65
CA PHE A 87 -16.92 -19.30 5.88
C PHE A 87 -17.69 -19.54 4.59
N THR A 88 -18.31 -18.49 4.06
CA THR A 88 -18.91 -18.51 2.72
C THR A 88 -17.97 -17.82 1.74
N LEU A 89 -17.47 -18.58 0.77
CA LEU A 89 -16.73 -18.11 -0.39
C LEU A 89 -17.72 -17.85 -1.52
N THR A 90 -17.64 -16.68 -2.16
CA THR A 90 -18.55 -16.27 -3.23
C THR A 90 -17.77 -15.67 -4.38
N ASN A 91 -18.09 -16.05 -5.62
CA ASN A 91 -17.70 -15.27 -6.78
C ASN A 91 -18.80 -14.23 -7.06
N ASN A 92 -18.50 -12.94 -6.86
CA ASN A 92 -19.48 -11.87 -7.06
C ASN A 92 -19.46 -11.27 -8.49
N GLY A 93 -18.64 -11.82 -9.38
CA GLY A 93 -18.42 -11.33 -10.74
C GLY A 93 -17.35 -10.25 -10.87
N HIS A 94 -16.72 -9.83 -9.76
CA HIS A 94 -15.65 -8.83 -9.73
C HIS A 94 -14.42 -9.29 -8.93
N SER A 95 -14.62 -10.21 -7.99
CA SER A 95 -13.59 -10.91 -7.22
C SER A 95 -14.17 -12.21 -6.66
N VAL A 96 -13.28 -13.08 -6.18
CA VAL A 96 -13.64 -14.05 -5.14
C VAL A 96 -13.64 -13.35 -3.77
N LYS A 97 -14.68 -13.58 -2.97
CA LYS A 97 -14.90 -12.93 -1.68
C LYS A 97 -15.19 -13.97 -0.61
N LEU A 98 -14.49 -13.90 0.51
CA LEU A 98 -14.78 -14.71 1.70
C LEU A 98 -15.51 -13.86 2.74
N SER A 99 -16.67 -14.30 3.20
CA SER A 99 -17.44 -13.59 4.23
C SER A 99 -16.84 -13.84 5.61
N LEU A 100 -16.59 -12.78 6.38
CA LEU A 100 -15.95 -12.85 7.70
C LEU A 100 -16.92 -12.45 8.81
N PRO A 101 -16.87 -13.11 9.99
CA PRO A 101 -17.77 -12.82 11.09
C PRO A 101 -17.41 -11.49 11.79
N PRO A 102 -18.38 -10.70 12.28
CA PRO A 102 -18.13 -9.42 12.94
C PRO A 102 -17.47 -9.56 14.33
N SER A 103 -17.37 -10.78 14.85
CA SER A 103 -16.56 -11.12 16.04
C SER A 103 -15.06 -10.93 15.79
N MET A 104 -14.62 -10.99 14.53
CA MET A 104 -13.26 -10.69 14.11
C MET A 104 -13.04 -9.18 14.06
N GLN A 105 -12.00 -8.67 14.72
CA GLN A 105 -11.82 -7.23 14.97
C GLN A 105 -10.36 -6.80 14.89
N ILE A 106 -10.13 -5.56 14.44
CA ILE A 106 -8.85 -4.86 14.62
C ILE A 106 -8.93 -3.98 15.85
N GLN A 107 -7.91 -4.06 16.70
CA GLN A 107 -7.59 -3.04 17.71
C GLN A 107 -6.28 -2.32 17.37
N GLY A 108 -6.07 -1.14 17.95
CA GLY A 108 -4.94 -0.25 17.63
C GLY A 108 -5.31 0.90 16.69
N LEU A 109 -6.58 0.98 16.27
CA LEU A 109 -7.17 2.12 15.57
C LEU A 109 -8.00 2.99 16.53
N PRO A 110 -8.38 4.24 16.16
CA PRO A 110 -9.18 5.12 17.01
C PRO A 110 -10.58 4.60 17.39
N SER A 111 -11.06 3.57 16.69
CA SER A 111 -12.30 2.87 16.99
C SER A 111 -12.07 1.37 16.75
N ARG A 112 -12.98 0.55 17.26
CA ARG A 112 -13.04 -0.87 16.91
C ARG A 112 -13.57 -1.01 15.49
N TYR A 113 -12.87 -1.80 14.69
CA TYR A 113 -13.29 -2.15 13.35
C TYR A 113 -13.56 -3.65 13.26
N SER A 114 -14.81 -4.04 13.05
CA SER A 114 -15.23 -5.43 12.87
C SER A 114 -15.10 -5.84 11.41
N ALA A 115 -14.60 -7.05 11.16
CA ALA A 115 -14.48 -7.61 9.82
C ALA A 115 -15.86 -7.82 9.18
N THR A 116 -15.88 -7.79 7.85
CA THR A 116 -17.07 -8.15 7.07
C THR A 116 -16.75 -9.10 5.92
N GLN A 117 -15.60 -8.95 5.28
CA GLN A 117 -15.15 -9.83 4.19
C GLN A 117 -13.66 -9.68 3.96
N LEU A 118 -13.09 -10.62 3.20
CA LEU A 118 -11.87 -10.40 2.44
C LEU A 118 -12.09 -10.71 0.95
N HIS A 119 -11.26 -10.16 0.08
CA HIS A 119 -11.28 -10.39 -1.37
C HIS A 119 -9.92 -10.07 -2.01
N LEU A 120 -9.71 -10.47 -3.27
CA LEU A 120 -8.41 -10.35 -3.94
C LEU A 120 -8.50 -9.58 -5.26
N HIS A 121 -7.39 -8.97 -5.65
CA HIS A 121 -7.16 -8.34 -6.93
C HIS A 121 -5.92 -8.98 -7.58
N TRP A 122 -5.97 -9.24 -8.88
CA TRP A 122 -4.89 -9.89 -9.64
C TRP A 122 -4.88 -9.47 -11.12
N GLY A 123 -3.76 -9.78 -11.78
CA GLY A 123 -3.51 -9.46 -13.18
C GLY A 123 -4.03 -10.52 -14.13
N ASP A 124 -3.24 -10.83 -15.15
CA ASP A 124 -3.46 -11.97 -16.05
C ASP A 124 -2.15 -12.71 -16.34
N GLN A 125 -2.24 -13.90 -16.93
CA GLN A 125 -1.07 -14.76 -17.16
C GLN A 125 0.03 -14.14 -18.03
N ASN A 126 -0.31 -13.18 -18.90
CA ASN A 126 0.64 -12.51 -19.78
C ASN A 126 1.29 -11.30 -19.11
N ASP A 127 0.61 -10.70 -18.14
CA ASP A 127 1.10 -9.61 -17.29
C ASP A 127 0.71 -9.86 -15.82
N PRO A 128 1.47 -10.71 -15.11
CA PRO A 128 1.12 -11.19 -13.77
C PRO A 128 1.47 -10.15 -12.69
N HIS A 129 1.05 -8.89 -12.89
CA HIS A 129 1.26 -7.75 -12.01
C HIS A 129 -0.07 -7.00 -11.81
N GLY A 130 -0.90 -7.47 -10.87
CA GLY A 130 -2.24 -6.91 -10.65
C GLY A 130 -2.58 -6.58 -9.20
N SER A 131 -1.59 -6.16 -8.40
CA SER A 131 -1.89 -5.42 -7.17
C SER A 131 -2.58 -4.09 -7.48
N GLU A 132 -3.35 -3.57 -6.52
CA GLU A 132 -3.99 -2.25 -6.69
C GLU A 132 -3.01 -1.14 -6.29
N HIS A 133 -2.42 -1.25 -5.10
CA HIS A 133 -1.34 -0.37 -4.66
C HIS A 133 -0.03 -0.73 -5.35
N THR A 134 0.79 0.29 -5.58
CA THR A 134 2.17 0.13 -6.05
C THR A 134 3.14 0.66 -5.01
N VAL A 135 4.40 0.20 -5.07
CA VAL A 135 5.48 0.71 -4.21
C VAL A 135 6.62 1.18 -5.09
N GLY A 136 6.79 2.50 -5.19
CA GLY A 136 7.82 3.09 -6.04
C GLY A 136 7.52 2.89 -7.53
N GLY A 137 6.25 2.89 -7.91
CA GLY A 137 5.76 2.70 -9.27
C GLY A 137 5.58 1.23 -9.70
N GLU A 138 6.00 0.27 -8.88
CA GLU A 138 5.96 -1.15 -9.23
C GLU A 138 4.73 -1.85 -8.63
N HIS A 139 4.04 -2.62 -9.48
CA HIS A 139 2.97 -3.52 -9.06
C HIS A 139 3.53 -4.82 -8.49
N PHE A 140 2.78 -5.41 -7.57
CA PHE A 140 2.94 -6.77 -7.10
C PHE A 140 2.01 -7.70 -7.89
N ALA A 141 2.18 -9.02 -7.75
CA ALA A 141 1.44 -10.00 -8.54
C ALA A 141 -0.07 -9.95 -8.27
N ALA A 142 -0.44 -9.83 -7.00
CA ALA A 142 -1.82 -9.70 -6.54
C ALA A 142 -1.90 -8.88 -5.25
N GLU A 143 -3.10 -8.59 -4.80
CA GLU A 143 -3.35 -7.91 -3.53
C GLU A 143 -4.59 -8.47 -2.83
N LEU A 144 -4.45 -8.77 -1.54
CA LEU A 144 -5.55 -9.20 -0.66
C LEU A 144 -6.04 -8.00 0.16
N HIS A 145 -7.35 -7.78 0.18
CA HIS A 145 -8.01 -6.80 1.04
C HIS A 145 -8.84 -7.49 2.11
N ILE A 146 -8.60 -7.17 3.38
CA ILE A 146 -9.47 -7.57 4.51
C ILE A 146 -10.25 -6.34 4.97
N VAL A 147 -11.55 -6.34 4.70
CA VAL A 147 -12.44 -5.18 4.88
C VAL A 147 -13.12 -5.24 6.23
N HIS A 148 -13.02 -4.14 6.96
CA HIS A 148 -13.64 -3.93 8.25
C HIS A 148 -14.47 -2.65 8.27
N TYR A 149 -15.44 -2.56 9.19
CA TYR A 149 -16.26 -1.38 9.40
C TYR A 149 -16.22 -0.94 10.86
N ASN A 150 -16.35 0.37 11.09
CA ASN A 150 -16.36 0.97 12.43
C ASN A 150 -17.62 0.54 13.18
N SER A 151 -17.48 -0.52 13.98
CA SER A 151 -18.58 -1.15 14.71
C SER A 151 -18.94 -0.41 16.00
N ASP A 152 -18.09 0.50 16.47
CA ASP A 152 -18.43 1.37 17.61
C ASP A 152 -19.45 2.44 17.19
N ARG A 153 -19.49 2.83 15.90
CA ARG A 153 -20.33 3.91 15.38
C ARG A 153 -21.48 3.45 14.49
N TYR A 154 -21.31 2.36 13.74
CA TYR A 154 -22.26 1.94 12.72
C TYR A 154 -22.69 0.49 12.91
N PRO A 155 -23.96 0.16 12.62
CA PRO A 155 -24.49 -1.18 12.87
C PRO A 155 -24.00 -2.23 11.87
N ASN A 156 -23.50 -1.82 10.70
CA ASN A 156 -23.02 -2.72 9.65
C ASN A 156 -22.15 -1.96 8.63
N ALA A 157 -21.41 -2.72 7.81
CA ALA A 157 -20.55 -2.18 6.76
C ALA A 157 -21.29 -1.36 5.69
N SER A 158 -22.54 -1.70 5.36
CA SER A 158 -23.32 -0.96 4.36
C SER A 158 -23.58 0.48 4.79
N THR A 159 -24.01 0.68 6.04
CA THR A 159 -24.16 2.02 6.63
C THR A 159 -22.80 2.72 6.76
N ALA A 160 -21.79 2.01 7.29
CA ALA A 160 -20.47 2.59 7.53
C ALA A 160 -19.76 3.05 6.24
N SER A 161 -19.93 2.32 5.14
CA SER A 161 -19.28 2.60 3.85
C SER A 161 -19.57 3.99 3.28
N LYS A 162 -20.60 4.69 3.77
CA LYS A 162 -21.04 6.01 3.33
C LYS A 162 -20.51 7.14 4.22
N GLU A 163 -19.88 6.78 5.33
CA GLU A 163 -19.53 7.71 6.39
C GLU A 163 -18.00 7.87 6.52
N PRO A 164 -17.48 9.08 6.81
CA PRO A 164 -16.05 9.32 6.96
C PRO A 164 -15.42 8.38 8.00
N GLN A 165 -14.31 7.72 7.62
CA GLN A 165 -13.63 6.70 8.44
C GLN A 165 -14.55 5.54 8.86
N GLY A 166 -15.65 5.30 8.13
CA GLY A 166 -16.55 4.20 8.41
C GLY A 166 -15.96 2.84 8.09
N LEU A 167 -14.94 2.77 7.22
CA LEU A 167 -14.24 1.53 6.87
C LEU A 167 -12.75 1.59 7.24
N ALA A 168 -12.18 0.42 7.52
CA ALA A 168 -10.75 0.22 7.59
C ALA A 168 -10.40 -1.02 6.77
N VAL A 169 -9.39 -0.92 5.90
CA VAL A 169 -8.96 -2.03 5.04
C VAL A 169 -7.50 -2.34 5.32
N LEU A 170 -7.22 -3.61 5.55
CA LEU A 170 -5.86 -4.14 5.53
C LEU A 170 -5.55 -4.63 4.12
N ALA A 171 -4.48 -4.13 3.52
CA ALA A 171 -4.00 -4.53 2.20
C ALA A 171 -2.69 -5.30 2.35
N ILE A 172 -2.66 -6.50 1.78
CA ILE A 172 -1.50 -7.39 1.76
C ILE A 172 -1.07 -7.52 0.29
N LEU A 173 0.13 -7.03 -0.01
CA LEU A 173 0.76 -7.20 -1.31
C LEU A 173 1.24 -8.65 -1.46
N ILE A 174 1.03 -9.26 -2.62
CA ILE A 174 1.37 -10.66 -2.89
C ILE A 174 2.37 -10.72 -4.03
N GLU A 175 3.50 -11.39 -3.83
CA GLU A 175 4.49 -11.68 -4.86
C GLU A 175 4.58 -13.18 -5.16
N MET A 176 5.14 -13.51 -6.32
CA MET A 176 5.43 -14.90 -6.66
C MET A 176 6.68 -15.38 -5.89
N GLY A 177 6.59 -16.55 -5.28
CA GLY A 177 7.68 -17.15 -4.51
C GLY A 177 7.35 -18.56 -4.04
N SER A 178 7.47 -18.81 -2.74
CA SER A 178 7.19 -20.13 -2.16
C SER A 178 5.70 -20.45 -2.12
N PHE A 179 5.36 -21.74 -2.23
CA PHE A 179 3.99 -22.21 -2.00
C PHE A 179 3.51 -21.81 -0.60
N ASN A 180 2.29 -21.29 -0.52
CA ASN A 180 1.70 -20.77 0.69
C ASN A 180 0.49 -21.62 1.12
N PRO A 181 0.64 -22.48 2.14
CA PRO A 181 -0.45 -23.32 2.61
C PRO A 181 -1.65 -22.55 3.16
N SER A 182 -1.45 -21.32 3.65
CA SER A 182 -2.52 -20.50 4.24
C SER A 182 -3.45 -19.96 3.15
N TYR A 183 -2.87 -19.45 2.06
CA TYR A 183 -3.63 -19.01 0.88
C TYR A 183 -4.29 -20.18 0.16
N ASP A 184 -3.67 -21.37 0.18
CA ASP A 184 -4.25 -22.57 -0.43
C ASP A 184 -5.59 -22.99 0.19
N LYS A 185 -5.83 -22.66 1.47
CA LYS A 185 -7.12 -22.86 2.15
C LYS A 185 -8.28 -22.12 1.47
N ILE A 186 -7.98 -21.07 0.70
CA ILE A 186 -8.93 -20.37 -0.17
C ILE A 186 -8.80 -20.89 -1.61
N PHE A 187 -7.58 -20.97 -2.13
CA PHE A 187 -7.33 -21.23 -3.55
C PHE A 187 -7.77 -22.62 -4.01
N SER A 188 -7.72 -23.62 -3.13
CA SER A 188 -8.22 -24.97 -3.42
C SER A 188 -9.73 -25.02 -3.73
N HIS A 189 -10.47 -23.97 -3.35
CA HIS A 189 -11.92 -23.86 -3.53
C HIS A 189 -12.33 -22.92 -4.67
N LEU A 190 -11.40 -22.32 -5.40
CA LEU A 190 -11.73 -21.51 -6.59
C LEU A 190 -12.54 -22.28 -7.64
N PRO A 191 -12.27 -23.58 -7.90
CA PRO A 191 -13.08 -24.37 -8.83
C PRO A 191 -14.56 -24.50 -8.40
N ASP A 192 -14.86 -24.40 -7.10
CA ASP A 192 -16.21 -24.51 -6.55
C ASP A 192 -17.03 -23.22 -6.74
N VAL A 193 -16.37 -22.10 -7.07
CA VAL A 193 -16.98 -20.78 -7.29
C VAL A 193 -16.57 -20.17 -8.64
N LYS A 194 -16.41 -21.02 -9.65
CA LYS A 194 -15.93 -20.65 -10.99
C LYS A 194 -16.70 -19.50 -11.62
N TYR A 195 -18.02 -19.46 -11.49
CA TYR A 195 -18.89 -18.49 -12.16
C TYR A 195 -19.55 -17.51 -11.18
N LYS A 196 -19.91 -16.32 -11.68
CA LYS A 196 -20.62 -15.30 -10.91
C LYS A 196 -21.88 -15.88 -10.25
N GLY A 197 -22.02 -15.57 -8.96
CA GLY A 197 -23.16 -15.97 -8.12
C GLY A 197 -23.01 -17.37 -7.50
N GLN A 198 -21.98 -18.13 -7.84
CA GLN A 198 -21.68 -19.39 -7.15
C GLN A 198 -21.11 -19.12 -5.76
N GLU A 199 -21.44 -20.01 -4.83
CA GLU A 199 -21.00 -19.99 -3.45
C GLU A 199 -20.49 -21.36 -3.02
N ALA A 200 -19.47 -21.38 -2.17
CA ALA A 200 -18.93 -22.57 -1.52
C ALA A 200 -18.75 -22.30 -0.02
N HIS A 201 -18.88 -23.35 0.79
CA HIS A 201 -18.58 -23.29 2.22
C HIS A 201 -17.22 -23.91 2.48
N ILE A 202 -16.31 -23.14 3.07
CA ILE A 202 -14.96 -23.60 3.40
C ILE A 202 -14.78 -23.66 4.92
N PRO A 203 -14.05 -24.65 5.47
CA PRO A 203 -13.78 -24.73 6.90
C PRO A 203 -13.09 -23.47 7.42
N GLY A 204 -13.40 -23.09 8.66
CA GLY A 204 -12.72 -22.00 9.35
C GLY A 204 -11.22 -22.26 9.50
N PHE A 205 -10.43 -21.19 9.41
CA PHE A 205 -8.99 -21.23 9.62
C PHE A 205 -8.50 -19.88 10.14
N SER A 206 -7.22 -19.80 10.51
CA SER A 206 -6.63 -18.55 10.97
C SER A 206 -6.39 -17.58 9.82
N ILE A 207 -7.17 -16.50 9.77
CA ILE A 207 -7.01 -15.40 8.82
C ILE A 207 -5.71 -14.64 9.06
N GLU A 208 -5.17 -14.69 10.29
CA GLU A 208 -3.89 -14.05 10.63
C GLU A 208 -2.72 -14.68 9.87
N GLU A 209 -2.84 -15.95 9.44
CA GLU A 209 -1.83 -16.63 8.63
C GLU A 209 -1.77 -16.10 7.17
N LEU A 210 -2.72 -15.24 6.76
CA LEU A 210 -2.69 -14.54 5.48
C LEU A 210 -1.90 -13.22 5.56
N LEU A 211 -1.55 -12.77 6.77
CA LEU A 211 -0.79 -11.55 6.96
C LEU A 211 0.71 -11.78 6.70
N PRO A 212 1.45 -10.75 6.28
CA PRO A 212 2.89 -10.86 6.05
C PRO A 212 3.68 -10.87 7.35
N GLU A 213 4.97 -11.19 7.21
CA GLU A 213 5.92 -11.00 8.31
C GLU A 213 6.01 -9.52 8.72
N ARG A 214 6.28 -9.29 10.01
CA ARG A 214 6.38 -7.95 10.61
C ARG A 214 5.17 -7.05 10.30
N PRO A 215 3.94 -7.46 10.71
CA PRO A 215 2.72 -6.67 10.49
C PRO A 215 2.73 -5.33 11.25
N GLU A 216 3.70 -5.09 12.13
CA GLU A 216 3.99 -3.78 12.72
C GLU A 216 4.55 -2.75 11.72
N GLU A 217 5.06 -3.18 10.55
CA GLU A 217 5.57 -2.32 9.49
C GLU A 217 4.51 -2.11 8.40
N TYR A 218 3.91 -0.91 8.35
CA TYR A 218 2.83 -0.61 7.41
C TYR A 218 2.78 0.88 7.02
N TYR A 219 2.12 1.12 5.89
CA TYR A 219 1.71 2.43 5.38
C TYR A 219 0.27 2.73 5.84
N ARG A 220 -0.03 3.99 6.12
CA ARG A 220 -1.32 4.46 6.63
C ARG A 220 -1.75 5.73 5.91
N TYR A 221 -2.95 5.72 5.32
CA TYR A 221 -3.54 6.92 4.73
C TYR A 221 -5.08 6.85 4.70
N GLN A 222 -5.73 8.00 4.49
CA GLN A 222 -7.18 8.06 4.25
C GLN A 222 -7.45 8.04 2.75
N GLY A 223 -8.33 7.15 2.31
CA GLY A 223 -8.64 6.95 0.90
C GLY A 223 -10.07 6.50 0.68
N SER A 224 -10.29 5.81 -0.45
CA SER A 224 -11.61 5.35 -0.86
C SER A 224 -11.68 3.84 -0.98
N LEU A 225 -12.90 3.35 -1.23
CA LEU A 225 -13.08 2.08 -1.93
C LEU A 225 -12.40 2.17 -3.30
N THR A 226 -11.75 1.09 -3.72
CA THR A 226 -11.12 0.95 -5.05
C THR A 226 -12.12 0.45 -6.12
N THR A 227 -13.35 0.16 -5.70
CA THR A 227 -14.46 -0.24 -6.57
C THR A 227 -15.65 0.70 -6.38
N PRO A 228 -16.56 0.79 -7.37
CA PRO A 228 -17.81 1.53 -7.21
C PRO A 228 -18.57 1.12 -5.93
N PRO A 229 -19.08 2.08 -5.14
CA PRO A 229 -19.27 3.50 -5.48
C PRO A 229 -18.08 4.43 -5.15
N CYS A 230 -16.88 3.91 -4.86
CA CYS A 230 -15.65 4.67 -4.60
C CYS A 230 -15.75 5.72 -3.49
N HIS A 231 -16.54 5.45 -2.45
CA HIS A 231 -16.71 6.37 -1.33
C HIS A 231 -15.37 6.61 -0.62
N PRO A 232 -15.00 7.88 -0.33
CA PRO A 232 -13.75 8.25 0.34
C PRO A 232 -13.85 8.06 1.86
N THR A 233 -14.07 6.82 2.29
CA THR A 233 -14.46 6.45 3.66
C THR A 233 -13.51 5.45 4.31
N VAL A 234 -12.41 5.11 3.63
CA VAL A 234 -11.52 4.02 4.02
C VAL A 234 -10.27 4.54 4.72
N LEU A 235 -9.98 4.02 5.91
CA LEU A 235 -8.67 4.09 6.54
C LEU A 235 -7.82 2.91 6.07
N TRP A 236 -6.86 3.19 5.19
CA TRP A 236 -6.00 2.16 4.60
C TRP A 236 -4.83 1.81 5.51
N THR A 237 -4.56 0.51 5.64
CA THR A 237 -3.30 -0.03 6.16
C THR A 237 -2.73 -0.97 5.12
N VAL A 238 -1.68 -0.54 4.42
CA VAL A 238 -0.97 -1.40 3.46
C VAL A 238 0.27 -1.93 4.17
N PHE A 239 0.42 -3.24 4.29
CA PHE A 239 1.61 -3.80 4.96
C PHE A 239 2.84 -3.62 4.08
N ARG A 240 3.99 -3.37 4.72
CA ARG A 240 5.25 -3.12 4.02
C ARG A 240 5.81 -4.37 3.35
N ASN A 241 5.71 -5.50 4.05
CA ASN A 241 6.26 -6.76 3.58
C ASN A 241 5.19 -7.49 2.76
N PRO A 242 5.54 -8.02 1.58
CA PRO A 242 4.62 -8.87 0.83
C PRO A 242 4.54 -10.26 1.44
N VAL A 243 3.52 -11.02 1.05
CA VAL A 243 3.50 -12.48 1.19
C VAL A 243 3.86 -13.12 -0.14
N GLN A 244 4.33 -14.36 -0.08
CA GLN A 244 4.60 -15.16 -1.27
C GLN A 244 3.49 -16.17 -1.50
N ILE A 245 3.20 -16.46 -2.77
CA ILE A 245 2.44 -17.63 -3.23
C ILE A 245 3.22 -18.29 -4.38
N SER A 246 3.02 -19.60 -4.63
CA SER A 246 3.74 -20.24 -5.73
C SER A 246 3.22 -19.78 -7.10
N GLN A 247 4.00 -20.04 -8.14
CA GLN A 247 3.58 -19.80 -9.52
C GLN A 247 2.27 -20.51 -9.86
N GLU A 248 2.09 -21.76 -9.40
CA GLU A 248 0.87 -22.53 -9.62
C GLU A 248 -0.34 -21.94 -8.89
N GLN A 249 -0.13 -21.39 -7.69
CA GLN A 249 -1.18 -20.72 -6.94
C GLN A 249 -1.62 -19.42 -7.62
N LEU A 250 -0.67 -18.62 -8.12
CA LEU A 250 -0.97 -17.42 -8.88
C LEU A 250 -1.72 -17.77 -10.18
N LEU A 251 -1.23 -18.78 -10.92
CA LEU A 251 -1.86 -19.24 -12.15
C LEU A 251 -3.30 -19.72 -11.93
N ALA A 252 -3.55 -20.42 -10.83
CA ALA A 252 -4.90 -20.85 -10.44
C ALA A 252 -5.80 -19.64 -10.16
N LEU A 253 -5.30 -18.62 -9.45
CA LEU A 253 -6.05 -17.38 -9.20
C LEU A 253 -6.40 -16.66 -10.51
N GLU A 254 -5.45 -16.58 -11.45
CA GLU A 254 -5.59 -15.87 -12.74
C GLU A 254 -6.51 -16.58 -13.75
N THR A 255 -6.86 -17.85 -13.54
CA THR A 255 -7.62 -18.64 -14.54
C THR A 255 -8.85 -19.37 -14.04
N ALA A 256 -9.02 -19.50 -12.73
CA ALA A 256 -10.10 -20.33 -12.20
C ALA A 256 -11.49 -19.67 -12.33
N LEU A 257 -11.58 -18.36 -12.52
CA LEU A 257 -12.80 -17.58 -12.27
C LEU A 257 -13.30 -16.84 -13.51
N TYR A 258 -14.62 -16.67 -13.59
CA TYR A 258 -15.34 -15.93 -14.62
C TYR A 258 -16.19 -14.82 -14.00
N CYS A 259 -16.26 -13.67 -14.66
CA CYS A 259 -17.12 -12.52 -14.32
C CYS A 259 -18.60 -12.78 -14.63
N THR A 260 -18.89 -13.78 -15.47
CA THR A 260 -20.23 -14.11 -15.98
C THR A 260 -20.86 -15.28 -15.22
N HIS A 261 -22.18 -15.42 -15.34
CA HIS A 261 -22.88 -16.63 -14.87
C HIS A 261 -22.52 -17.84 -15.73
N GLU A 262 -22.72 -19.06 -15.20
CA GLU A 262 -22.33 -20.33 -15.84
C GLU A 262 -22.95 -20.53 -17.23
N ASN A 263 -24.19 -20.09 -17.43
CA ASN A 263 -24.93 -20.25 -18.68
C ASN A 263 -24.84 -19.03 -19.60
N ASP A 264 -23.90 -18.11 -19.36
CA ASP A 264 -23.71 -16.95 -20.22
C ASP A 264 -23.12 -17.39 -21.58
N PRO A 265 -23.75 -17.05 -22.72
CA PRO A 265 -23.25 -17.46 -24.04
C PRO A 265 -21.93 -16.78 -24.43
N SER A 266 -21.48 -15.78 -23.68
CA SER A 266 -20.22 -15.07 -23.91
C SER A 266 -19.44 -14.96 -22.60
N PRO A 267 -18.86 -16.07 -22.12
CA PRO A 267 -18.18 -16.10 -20.83
C PRO A 267 -16.97 -15.17 -20.84
N VAL A 268 -16.78 -14.45 -19.74
CA VAL A 268 -15.63 -13.54 -19.57
C VAL A 268 -14.81 -13.97 -18.38
N GLU A 269 -13.53 -14.26 -18.60
CA GLU A 269 -12.58 -14.58 -17.54
C GLU A 269 -12.43 -13.40 -16.57
N MET A 270 -12.24 -13.70 -15.29
CA MET A 270 -12.00 -12.72 -14.26
C MET A 270 -10.51 -12.47 -14.15
N VAL A 271 -10.02 -11.53 -14.93
CA VAL A 271 -8.63 -11.09 -14.98
C VAL A 271 -8.55 -9.57 -14.97
N ASN A 272 -7.38 -9.03 -14.60
CA ASN A 272 -7.14 -7.58 -14.54
C ASN A 272 -8.22 -6.86 -13.72
N ASN A 273 -8.57 -7.44 -12.57
CA ASN A 273 -9.64 -6.95 -11.71
C ASN A 273 -9.14 -5.95 -10.67
N PHE A 274 -8.16 -5.12 -11.03
CA PHE A 274 -7.56 -4.06 -10.21
C PHE A 274 -7.77 -2.69 -10.85
N ARG A 275 -7.91 -1.66 -10.02
CA ARG A 275 -8.02 -0.26 -10.46
C ARG A 275 -6.64 0.34 -10.68
N GLN A 276 -6.52 1.23 -11.66
CA GLN A 276 -5.30 2.01 -11.87
C GLN A 276 -5.01 2.94 -10.68
N VAL A 277 -3.73 3.22 -10.43
CA VAL A 277 -3.32 4.16 -9.37
C VAL A 277 -3.92 5.56 -9.59
N GLN A 278 -4.38 6.15 -8.49
CA GLN A 278 -5.04 7.45 -8.49
C GLN A 278 -4.04 8.54 -8.13
N LYS A 279 -4.29 9.75 -8.62
CA LYS A 279 -3.44 10.91 -8.27
C LYS A 279 -3.50 11.18 -6.76
N PHE A 280 -2.32 11.42 -6.19
CA PHE A 280 -2.13 11.65 -4.76
C PHE A 280 -1.44 12.99 -4.50
N ASP A 281 -2.11 14.07 -4.87
CA ASP A 281 -1.55 15.42 -4.72
C ASP A 281 -1.78 15.95 -3.29
N GLU A 282 -0.79 16.64 -2.73
CA GLU A 282 -0.84 17.40 -1.46
C GLU A 282 -1.23 16.59 -0.20
N ARG A 283 -1.05 15.27 -0.22
CA ARG A 283 -1.26 14.39 0.93
C ARG A 283 0.01 13.63 1.27
N LEU A 284 0.06 13.13 2.49
CA LEU A 284 1.15 12.29 2.99
C LEU A 284 0.63 10.90 3.30
N VAL A 285 1.51 9.92 3.15
CA VAL A 285 1.31 8.56 3.64
C VAL A 285 2.17 8.41 4.88
N TYR A 286 1.55 8.05 5.99
CA TYR A 286 2.28 7.82 7.23
C TYR A 286 2.84 6.40 7.26
N VAL A 287 4.04 6.21 7.78
CA VAL A 287 4.67 4.89 7.92
C VAL A 287 5.02 4.61 9.39
N SER A 288 4.78 3.37 9.83
CA SER A 288 5.09 2.91 11.20
C SER A 288 6.56 2.50 11.38
N PHE A 289 7.34 2.49 10.30
CA PHE A 289 8.73 2.05 10.27
C PHE A 289 9.65 3.19 9.84
N GLN A 290 10.86 3.22 10.39
CA GLN A 290 11.87 4.19 9.97
C GLN A 290 12.58 3.69 8.70
N GLN A 291 12.59 4.51 7.65
CA GLN A 291 13.48 4.26 6.51
C GLN A 291 14.92 4.47 6.97
N GLY A 292 15.81 3.52 6.66
CA GLY A 292 17.19 3.44 7.15
C GLY A 292 18.16 4.56 6.70
N ILE A 293 17.68 5.77 6.44
CA ILE A 293 18.46 6.93 6.00
C ILE A 293 19.48 7.36 7.08
N ILE A 294 19.20 7.09 8.36
CA ILE A 294 20.12 7.46 9.46
C ILE A 294 21.46 6.74 9.32
N LEU A 295 21.48 5.50 8.80
CA LEU A 295 22.72 4.72 8.70
C LEU A 295 23.63 5.27 7.59
N SER A 296 23.08 5.65 6.43
CA SER A 296 23.87 6.16 5.29
C SER A 296 24.44 7.55 5.56
N VAL A 297 23.67 8.44 6.20
CA VAL A 297 24.15 9.78 6.60
C VAL A 297 25.17 9.69 7.73
N ALA A 298 24.97 8.80 8.71
CA ALA A 298 25.96 8.56 9.76
C ALA A 298 27.26 7.96 9.21
N LEU A 299 27.18 7.02 8.27
CA LEU A 299 28.34 6.44 7.59
C LEU A 299 29.07 7.47 6.73
N ALA A 300 28.34 8.29 5.96
CA ALA A 300 28.93 9.37 5.16
C ALA A 300 29.57 10.45 6.04
N GLY A 301 28.94 10.80 7.16
CA GLY A 301 29.49 11.71 8.16
C GLY A 301 30.78 11.17 8.81
N ALA A 302 30.78 9.89 9.20
CA ALA A 302 31.97 9.23 9.76
C ALA A 302 33.13 9.15 8.75
N LEU A 303 32.83 8.80 7.48
CA LEU A 303 33.82 8.80 6.39
C LEU A 303 34.37 10.21 6.14
N GLY A 304 33.52 11.23 6.13
CA GLY A 304 33.93 12.63 6.00
C GLY A 304 34.89 13.07 7.12
N ILE A 305 34.58 12.72 8.36
CA ILE A 305 35.45 13.01 9.53
C ILE A 305 36.80 12.28 9.40
N CYS A 306 36.80 11.01 9.01
CA CYS A 306 38.03 10.23 8.79
C CYS A 306 38.93 10.85 7.71
N ILE A 307 38.35 11.32 6.60
CA ILE A 307 39.09 11.98 5.52
C ILE A 307 39.71 13.29 6.02
N ILE A 308 38.95 14.12 6.75
CA ILE A 308 39.45 15.38 7.32
C ILE A 308 40.62 15.13 8.28
N LEU A 309 40.51 14.11 9.15
CA LEU A 309 41.58 13.74 10.07
C LEU A 309 42.83 13.23 9.32
N ALA A 310 42.65 12.38 8.31
CA ALA A 310 43.77 11.88 7.50
C ALA A 310 44.53 13.01 6.78
N VAL A 311 43.79 13.94 6.16
CA VAL A 311 44.36 15.13 5.51
C VAL A 311 45.09 16.01 6.54
N SER A 312 44.50 16.23 7.71
CA SER A 312 45.10 17.03 8.78
C SER A 312 46.42 16.41 9.28
N ILE A 313 46.45 15.10 9.51
CA ILE A 313 47.65 14.36 9.91
C ILE A 313 48.72 14.43 8.82
N TRP A 314 48.33 14.28 7.55
CA TRP A 314 49.25 14.38 6.41
C TRP A 314 49.88 15.78 6.30
N LEU A 315 49.08 16.84 6.42
CA LEU A 315 49.56 18.22 6.43
C LEU A 315 50.52 18.48 7.61
N PHE A 316 50.20 17.95 8.80
CA PHE A 316 51.05 18.09 9.98
C PHE A 316 52.39 17.35 9.82
N ARG A 317 52.38 16.14 9.27
CA ARG A 317 53.58 15.37 8.93
C ARG A 317 54.44 16.07 7.89
N ARG A 318 53.83 16.64 6.84
CA ARG A 318 54.53 17.41 5.80
C ARG A 318 55.22 18.66 6.38
N LYS A 319 54.54 19.39 7.26
CA LYS A 319 55.11 20.57 7.96
C LYS A 319 56.26 20.20 8.90
N ARG A 320 56.19 19.05 9.57
CA ARG A 320 57.27 18.56 10.43
C ARG A 320 58.50 18.14 9.61
N SER A 321 58.29 17.45 8.49
CA SER A 321 59.36 17.05 7.56
C SER A 321 60.13 18.26 7.01
N SER A 322 59.41 19.34 6.63
CA SER A 322 60.06 20.57 6.14
C SER A 322 60.89 21.31 7.21
N LYS A 323 60.58 21.16 8.50
CA LYS A 323 61.39 21.74 9.60
C LYS A 323 62.66 20.93 9.88
N THR A 324 62.64 19.61 9.70
CA THR A 324 63.82 18.74 9.86
C THR A 324 64.80 18.82 8.69
N GLY A 325 64.36 19.25 7.50
CA GLY A 325 65.23 19.42 6.33
C GLY A 325 66.23 20.58 6.43
N ASP A 326 65.99 21.57 7.28
CA ASP A 326 66.80 22.80 7.36
C ASP A 326 67.95 22.72 8.41
N SER A 327 67.98 21.66 9.21
CA SER A 327 68.95 21.49 10.32
C SER A 327 70.09 20.51 10.04
N SER A 328 70.21 19.98 8.81
CA SER A 328 71.23 18.96 8.45
C SER A 328 72.14 19.38 7.28
N LYS A 329 72.80 20.55 7.39
CA LYS A 329 74.03 20.83 6.61
C LYS A 329 75.26 20.52 7.46
N GLY A 330 75.57 19.23 7.61
CA GLY A 330 76.82 18.75 8.21
C GLY A 330 77.95 18.73 7.16
N VAL A 331 79.05 19.42 7.45
CA VAL A 331 80.26 19.52 6.63
C VAL A 331 80.98 18.17 6.60
N ILE A 332 81.20 17.60 5.41
CA ILE A 332 81.96 16.36 5.19
C ILE A 332 83.40 16.71 4.79
N TYR A 333 84.37 16.36 5.64
CA TYR A 333 85.81 16.41 5.32
C TYR A 333 86.19 15.22 4.42
N LYS A 334 86.87 15.46 3.30
CA LYS A 334 87.47 14.43 2.44
C LYS A 334 88.99 14.32 2.69
N PRO A 335 89.56 13.13 2.93
CA PRO A 335 91.00 12.93 2.85
C PRO A 335 91.43 12.65 1.39
N ALA A 336 92.61 13.17 1.02
CA ALA A 336 93.19 13.06 -0.31
C ALA A 336 93.87 11.70 -0.54
N ILE A 337 93.64 11.10 -1.71
CA ILE A 337 94.28 9.86 -2.18
C ILE A 337 95.50 10.23 -3.03
N LYS A 338 96.68 9.71 -2.67
CA LYS A 338 97.91 9.73 -3.48
C LYS A 338 97.70 8.92 -4.76
N LYS A 339 98.08 9.49 -5.91
CA LYS A 339 98.32 8.75 -7.16
C LYS A 339 99.82 8.63 -7.37
N GLU A 340 100.33 7.40 -7.36
CA GLU A 340 101.59 7.02 -8.01
C GLU A 340 101.30 6.65 -9.46
N THR A 341 102.14 7.15 -10.36
CA THR A 341 102.41 6.57 -11.68
C THR A 341 103.90 6.72 -11.95
N GLU A 342 104.57 5.57 -12.07
CA GLU A 342 105.87 5.29 -12.71
C GLU A 342 105.91 5.84 -14.17
N ALA A 343 107.01 6.08 -14.90
CA ALA A 343 108.45 5.84 -14.77
C ALA A 343 109.23 6.62 -15.89
N HIS A 344 110.57 6.69 -15.71
CA HIS A 344 111.68 6.83 -16.67
C HIS A 344 111.77 8.02 -17.66
N ALA A 345 112.81 8.87 -17.45
CA ALA A 345 114.00 9.00 -18.31
C ALA A 345 115.11 9.76 -17.57
#